data_AF-A0A0D0ANJ1-F1
#
_entry.id   AF-A0A0D0ANJ1-F1
#
_cell.length_a   1.000
_cell.length_b   1.000
_cell.length_c   1.000
_cell.angle_alpha   90.00
_cell.angle_beta   90.00
_cell.angle_gamma   90.00
#
_symmetry.space_group_name_H-M   'P 1'
#
loop_
_entity.id
_entity.type
_entity.pdbx_description
1 polymer ?
#
loop_
_entity_poly.entity_id
_entity_poly.type
_entity_poly.pdbx_seq_one_letter_code
_entity_poly.pdbx_strand_id
1 'polypeptide(L)' 'IECPEFQRLIRLLRPEIGETSLFHRMKACEMIIEQWQEYFIALKKDLSNAQGKICFTSDLWSDFKLRPFMAITAHWI' A
#
# COMPACT_ATOMS: atom_id res chain seq x y z
N ILE A 1 17.26 7.54 2.59
CA ILE A 1 17.68 6.19 2.17
C ILE A 1 16.91 5.89 0.89
N GLU A 2 17.55 6.07 -0.25
CA GLU A 2 17.03 5.56 -1.53
C GLU A 2 17.26 4.05 -1.55
N CYS A 3 16.26 3.25 -1.95
CA CYS A 3 16.36 1.80 -2.05
C CYS A 3 16.53 1.42 -3.53
N PRO A 4 17.75 1.05 -3.96
CA PRO A 4 18.04 0.69 -5.35
C PRO A 4 17.17 -0.46 -5.86
N GLU A 5 16.82 -1.41 -4.99
CA GLU A 5 15.98 -2.55 -5.30
C GLU A 5 14.56 -2.11 -5.65
N PHE A 6 14.01 -1.17 -4.89
CA PHE A 6 12.70 -0.59 -5.17
C PHE A 6 12.70 0.20 -6.48
N GLN A 7 13.74 1.01 -6.73
CA GLN A 7 13.88 1.72 -8.00
C GLN A 7 13.95 0.75 -9.19
N ARG A 8 14.69 -0.35 -9.05
CA ARG A 8 14.80 -1.39 -10.08
C ARG A 8 13.46 -2.10 -10.33
N LEU A 9 12.71 -2.40 -9.27
CA LEU A 9 11.38 -3.00 -9.37
C LEU A 9 10.42 -2.09 -10.13
N ILE A 10 10.37 -0.80 -9.79
CA ILE A 10 9.47 0.13 -10.49
C ILE A 10 9.88 0.29 -11.96
N ARG A 11 11.19 0.37 -12.26
CA ARG A 11 11.68 0.38 -13.66
C ARG A 11 11.25 -0.86 -14.44
N LEU A 12 11.24 -2.04 -13.81
CA LEU A 12 10.80 -3.29 -14.43
C LEU A 12 9.28 -3.30 -14.69
N LEU A 13 8.49 -2.88 -13.69
CA LEU A 13 7.03 -2.96 -13.75
C LEU A 13 6.40 -1.86 -14.61
N ARG A 14 7.09 -0.71 -14.76
CA ARG A 14 6.55 0.47 -15.46
C ARG A 14 7.65 1.12 -16.33
N PRO A 15 8.03 0.47 -17.45
CA PRO A 15 9.10 0.96 -18.34
C PRO A 15 8.77 2.30 -19.01
N GLU A 16 7.48 2.66 -19.08
CA GLU A 16 6.98 3.93 -19.61
C GLU A 16 7.37 5.14 -18.75
N ILE A 17 7.76 4.93 -17.49
CA ILE A 17 8.18 5.98 -16.55
C ILE A 17 9.68 6.28 -16.75
N GLY A 18 10.10 6.53 -17.99
CA GLY A 18 11.50 6.58 -18.45
C GLY A 18 12.48 7.44 -17.62
N GLU A 19 13.78 7.25 -17.90
CA GLU A 19 14.96 7.69 -17.13
C GLU A 19 15.03 9.18 -16.70
N THR A 20 14.22 10.05 -17.30
CA THR A 20 14.31 11.51 -17.15
C THR A 20 13.74 12.06 -15.84
N SER A 21 12.96 11.29 -15.08
CA SER A 21 12.59 11.69 -13.72
C SER A 21 13.06 10.63 -12.75
N LEU A 22 14.32 10.76 -12.32
CA LEU A 22 14.77 10.33 -10.99
C LEU A 22 13.57 10.48 -10.05
N PHE A 23 13.03 9.35 -9.57
CA PHE A 23 11.88 9.29 -8.68
C PHE A 23 12.05 10.31 -7.55
N HIS A 24 11.54 11.53 -7.73
CA HIS A 24 11.37 12.44 -6.63
C HIS A 24 10.34 11.73 -5.77
N ARG A 25 10.77 11.28 -4.60
CA ARG A 25 9.99 10.49 -3.64
C ARG A 25 8.51 10.92 -3.58
N MET A 26 8.26 12.22 -3.68
CA MET A 26 6.92 12.83 -3.77
C MET A 26 6.08 12.26 -4.92
N LYS A 27 6.56 12.26 -6.16
CA LYS A 27 5.83 11.74 -7.33
C LYS A 27 5.53 10.24 -7.21
N ALA A 28 6.47 9.47 -6.67
CA ALA A 28 6.24 8.05 -6.42
C ALA A 28 5.14 7.83 -5.37
N CYS A 29 5.18 8.61 -4.29
CA CYS A 29 4.15 8.58 -3.25
C CYS A 29 2.78 9.01 -3.80
N GLU A 30 2.73 10.07 -4.62
CA GLU A 30 1.49 10.53 -5.29
C GLU A 30 0.88 9.41 -6.13
N MET A 31 1.68 8.79 -7.02
CA MET A 31 1.20 7.69 -7.87
C MET A 31 0.72 6.48 -7.06
N ILE A 32 1.40 6.13 -5.96
CA ILE A 32 0.97 5.03 -5.08
C ILE A 32 -0.36 5.38 -4.41
N ILE A 33 -0.52 6.62 -3.94
CA ILE A 33 -1.75 7.07 -3.28
C ILE A 33 -2.91 7.09 -4.28
N GLU A 34 -2.71 7.62 -5.48
CA GLU A 34 -3.72 7.64 -6.56
C GLU A 34 -4.17 6.22 -6.90
N GLN A 35 -3.23 5.31 -7.16
CA GLN A 35 -3.56 3.92 -7.47
C GLN A 35 -4.26 3.23 -6.30
N TRP A 36 -3.80 3.48 -5.07
CA TRP A 36 -4.42 2.93 -3.87
C TRP A 36 -5.86 3.43 -3.69
N GLN A 37 -6.16 4.70 -4.01
CA GLN A 37 -7.53 5.23 -3.91
C GLN A 37 -8.50 4.49 -4.83
N GLU A 38 -8.09 4.19 -6.07
CA GLU A 38 -8.90 3.40 -7.01
C GLU A 38 -9.17 2.00 -6.46
N TYR A 39 -8.13 1.30 -6.01
CA TYR A 39 -8.28 -0.01 -5.38
C TYR A 39 -9.14 0.04 -4.11
N PHE A 40 -9.04 1.10 -3.32
CA PHE A 40 -9.79 1.25 -2.09
C PHE A 40 -11.29 1.40 -2.33
N ILE A 41 -11.69 2.05 -3.43
CA ILE A 41 -13.10 2.13 -3.83
C ILE A 41 -13.65 0.74 -4.17
N ALA A 42 -12.90 -0.05 -4.95
CA ALA A 42 -13.27 -1.42 -5.28
C ALA A 42 -13.35 -2.30 -4.02
N LEU A 43 -12.33 -2.24 -3.16
CA LEU A 43 -12.28 -2.97 -1.91
C LEU A 43 -13.49 -2.66 -1.02
N LYS A 44 -13.88 -1.40 -0.85
CA LYS A 44 -15.06 -1.03 -0.06
C LYS A 44 -16.33 -1.71 -0.56
N LYS A 45 -16.50 -1.80 -1.88
CA LYS A 45 -17.65 -2.49 -2.49
C LYS A 45 -17.61 -3.98 -2.16
N ASP A 46 -16.44 -4.61 -2.26
CA ASP A 46 -16.27 -6.03 -1.95
C ASP A 46 -16.57 -6.32 -0.47
N LEU A 47 -16.06 -5.50 0.45
CA LEU A 47 -16.33 -5.65 1.88
C LEU A 47 -17.81 -5.42 2.23
N SER A 48 -18.48 -4.49 1.55
CA SER A 48 -19.92 -4.27 1.73
C SER A 48 -20.73 -5.50 1.30
N ASN A 49 -20.28 -6.23 0.26
CA ASN A 49 -20.94 -7.45 -0.19
C ASN A 49 -20.67 -8.65 0.73
N ALA A 50 -19.57 -8.61 1.50
CA ALA A 50 -19.19 -9.66 2.44
C ALA A 50 -19.80 -9.49 3.84
N GLN A 51 -20.87 -8.70 3.98
CA GLN A 51 -21.52 -8.46 5.27
C GLN A 51 -21.92 -9.80 5.94
N GLY A 52 -21.52 -9.99 7.20
CA GLY A 52 -21.74 -11.24 7.93
C GLY A 52 -20.75 -12.37 7.62
N LYS A 53 -19.84 -12.18 6.66
CA LYS A 53 -18.76 -13.12 6.29
C LYS A 53 -17.37 -12.47 6.29
N ILE A 54 -17.25 -11.31 6.92
CA ILE A 54 -16.00 -10.59 7.10
C ILE A 54 -15.52 -10.78 8.55
N CYS A 55 -14.26 -11.14 8.71
CA CYS A 55 -13.54 -11.07 9.99
C CYS A 55 -12.28 -10.22 9.82
N PHE A 56 -11.68 -9.79 10.92
CA PHE A 56 -10.42 -9.09 10.89
C PHE A 56 -9.51 -9.56 12.01
N THR A 57 -8.21 -9.54 11.75
CA THR A 57 -7.17 -9.66 12.78
C THR A 57 -6.59 -8.28 13.05
N SER A 58 -6.22 -8.04 14.30
CA SER A 58 -5.53 -6.83 14.71
C SER A 58 -4.24 -7.24 15.41
N ASP A 59 -3.11 -6.91 14.80
CA ASP A 59 -1.79 -7.11 15.36
C ASP A 59 -1.39 -5.81 16.06
N LEU A 60 -1.15 -5.87 17.36
CA LEU A 60 -0.69 -4.74 18.15
C LEU A 60 0.71 -5.04 18.67
N TRP A 61 1.62 -4.08 18.50
CA TRP A 61 2.97 -4.17 19.04
C TRP A 61 3.52 -2.78 19.30
N SER A 62 4.57 -2.73 20.12
CA SER A 62 5.38 -1.52 20.29
C SER A 62 6.79 -1.78 19.79
N ASP A 63 7.46 -0.77 19.27
CA ASP A 63 8.89 -0.88 18.97
C ASP A 63 9.76 -0.67 20.22
N PHE A 64 11.09 -0.75 20.04
CA PHE A 64 12.06 -0.51 21.11
C PHE A 64 12.03 0.91 21.69
N LYS A 65 11.36 1.85 21.02
CA LYS A 65 11.13 3.22 21.49
C LYS A 65 9.74 3.38 22.15
N LEU A 66 9.05 2.27 22.42
CA LEU A 66 7.70 2.22 22.97
C LEU A 66 6.65 2.95 22.11
N ARG A 67 6.88 3.04 20.79
CA ARG A 67 5.88 3.59 19.86
C ARG A 67 4.85 2.50 19.56
N PRO A 68 3.55 2.72 19.85
CA PRO A 68 2.52 1.73 19.58
C PRO A 68 2.18 1.69 18.09
N PHE A 69 2.00 0.49 17.55
CA PHE A 69 1.53 0.22 16.21
C PHE A 69 0.31 -0.71 16.26
N MET A 70 -0.58 -0.54 15.30
CA MET A 70 -1.73 -1.41 15.09
C MET A 70 -1.83 -1.68 13.59
N ALA A 71 -1.75 -2.95 13.19
CA ALA A 71 -2.11 -3.40 11.85
C ALA A 71 -3.45 -4.12 11.91
N ILE A 72 -4.32 -3.80 10.96
CA ILE A 72 -5.63 -4.44 10.81
C ILE A 72 -5.65 -5.13 9.45
N THR A 73 -5.93 -6.44 9.44
CA THR A 73 -6.10 -7.24 8.22
C THR A 73 -7.51 -7.79 8.17
N ALA A 74 -8.26 -7.48 7.13
CA ALA A 74 -9.58 -8.07 6.90
C ALA A 74 -9.46 -9.38 6.10
N HIS A 75 -10.29 -10.36 6.43
CA HIS A 75 -10.49 -11.60 5.69
C HIS A 75 -11.97 -11.75 5.36
N TRP A 76 -12.31 -11.99 4.10
CA TRP A 76 -13.70 -12.11 3.64
C TRP A 76 -13.83 -13.18 2.53
N ILE A 77 -15.04 -13.75 2.39
CA ILE A 77 -15.43 -14.76 1.38
C ILE A 77 -16.59 -14.23 0.54
#